data_AF-A0A1N6NPY6-F1
#
_entry.id   AF-A0A1N6NPY6-F1
#
_cell.length_a   1.000
_cell.length_b   1.000
_cell.length_c   1.000
_cell.angle_alpha   90.00
_cell.angle_beta   90.00
_cell.angle_gamma   90.00
#
_symmetry.space_group_name_H-M   'P 1'
#
loop_
_entity.id
_entity.type
_entity.pdbx_description
1 polymer ?
#
loop_
_entity_poly.entity_id
_entity_poly.type
_entity_poly.pdbx_seq_one_letter_code
_entity_poly.pdbx_strand_id
1 'polypeptide(L)'
;MESLAHKHQHFLKKTNNQLFIILLLMVACFFTWSENVAITRGIKVVGRMGVMISSILVYQKIINYGSVNSLAYKNIFSPILYMAYLTLGFISFSWSTNPGFSALQWFMTFQSFVFAYFFVKSLKILDVYFEGHSIRLYHLLGNTVFVLQLVFVIGMWIAPDVFFRLTDGGEEARLGGTLMNPNELGMLAGVGCACLIFDLYRFKNKAWTIIKILVIMYALYMTGSRSSLIGILLIIFFHINQTKKKTLKFAIIGVVAAITPFAVYSIILKGGDQSRLEEVMSLTGRLPFWKALINEGLPREPLLGFGFMRIDYKEFFQSAHTYPGKMTHNTFMQVLMNLGFIGLTIVLFQVFFTLKSILSQPKETKLMLIGILIPIIINSFTEFGIFGESNYGILFYQIIIFSVTLKNSNYLTRLQKIVLKRKRPDLIEENSIL
;
A
#
# COMPACT_ATOMS: atom_id res chain seq x y z
N MET A 1 -15.98 -24.17 -30.06
CA MET A 1 -15.68 -22.77 -29.68
C MET A 1 -14.42 -22.80 -28.81
N GLU A 2 -13.25 -22.51 -29.37
CA GLU A 2 -12.13 -22.08 -28.52
C GLU A 2 -12.63 -20.88 -27.72
N SER A 3 -12.61 -20.95 -26.38
CA SER A 3 -12.99 -19.80 -25.56
C SER A 3 -12.18 -18.59 -26.03
N LEU A 4 -12.80 -17.41 -26.19
CA LEU A 4 -12.13 -16.15 -26.60
C LEU A 4 -10.79 -15.90 -25.87
N ALA A 5 -10.66 -16.44 -24.65
CA ALA A 5 -9.44 -16.42 -23.85
C ALA A 5 -8.23 -17.10 -24.53
N HIS A 6 -8.41 -18.13 -25.36
CA HIS A 6 -7.32 -18.85 -26.03
C HIS A 6 -6.67 -17.97 -27.11
N LYS A 7 -7.49 -17.27 -27.91
CA LYS A 7 -7.02 -16.36 -28.98
C LYS A 7 -6.16 -15.21 -28.45
N HIS A 8 -6.45 -14.73 -27.24
CA HIS A 8 -5.71 -13.63 -26.60
C HIS A 8 -4.69 -14.07 -25.55
N GLN A 9 -4.50 -15.38 -25.36
CA GLN A 9 -3.72 -15.92 -24.25
C GLN A 9 -2.27 -15.42 -24.24
N HIS A 10 -1.61 -15.35 -25.40
CA HIS A 10 -0.25 -14.84 -25.50
C HIS A 10 -0.15 -13.37 -25.08
N PHE A 11 -1.09 -12.53 -25.55
CA PHE A 11 -1.16 -11.12 -25.16
C PHE A 11 -1.42 -10.96 -23.66
N LEU A 12 -2.37 -11.72 -23.10
CA LEU A 12 -2.70 -11.69 -21.69
C LEU A 12 -1.53 -12.14 -20.81
N LYS A 13 -0.82 -13.21 -21.18
CA LYS A 13 0.38 -13.68 -20.46
C LYS A 13 1.48 -12.62 -20.46
N LYS A 14 1.76 -12.02 -21.62
CA LYS A 14 2.75 -10.93 -21.74
C LYS A 14 2.35 -9.71 -20.91
N THR A 15 1.08 -9.32 -20.97
CA THR A 15 0.55 -8.18 -20.20
C THR A 15 0.57 -8.45 -18.70
N ASN A 16 0.22 -9.65 -18.25
CA ASN A 16 0.32 -10.06 -16.86
C ASN A 16 1.75 -9.94 -16.33
N ASN A 17 2.73 -10.45 -17.09
CA ASN A 17 4.14 -10.38 -16.71
C ASN A 17 4.62 -8.92 -16.67
N GLN A 18 4.22 -8.09 -17.64
CA GLN A 18 4.55 -6.66 -17.65
C GLN A 18 3.98 -5.94 -16.43
N LEU A 19 2.69 -6.13 -16.12
CA LEU A 19 2.05 -5.53 -14.95
C LEU A 19 2.69 -6.01 -13.64
N PHE A 20 3.04 -7.30 -13.55
CA PHE A 20 3.75 -7.86 -12.41
C PHE A 20 5.13 -7.21 -12.23
N ILE A 21 5.96 -7.17 -13.27
CA ILE A 21 7.29 -6.56 -13.21
C ILE A 21 7.21 -5.07 -12.86
N ILE A 22 6.28 -4.34 -13.48
CA ILE A 22 6.08 -2.91 -13.23
C ILE A 22 5.67 -2.68 -11.77
N LEU A 23 4.75 -3.47 -11.21
CA LEU A 23 4.36 -3.35 -9.81
C LEU A 23 5.52 -3.71 -8.87
N LEU A 24 6.24 -4.79 -9.17
CA LEU A 24 7.42 -5.23 -8.42
C LEU A 24 8.48 -4.14 -8.35
N LEU A 25 8.85 -3.58 -9.50
CA LEU A 25 9.82 -2.50 -9.60
C LEU A 25 9.32 -1.24 -8.89
N MET A 26 8.03 -0.91 -9.00
CA MET A 26 7.46 0.26 -8.32
C MET A 26 7.60 0.16 -6.81
N VAL A 27 7.27 -1.00 -6.23
CA VAL A 27 7.41 -1.25 -4.78
C VAL A 27 8.90 -1.31 -4.39
N ALA A 28 9.75 -1.94 -5.21
CA ALA A 28 11.20 -2.00 -5.00
C ALA A 28 11.86 -0.60 -4.97
N CYS A 29 11.33 0.37 -5.70
CA CYS A 29 11.85 1.74 -5.69
C CYS A 29 11.60 2.51 -4.38
N PHE A 30 10.89 1.95 -3.39
CA PHE A 30 10.79 2.56 -2.07
C PHE A 30 11.94 2.18 -1.14
N PHE A 31 12.66 1.09 -1.45
CA PHE A 31 13.79 0.59 -0.67
C PHE A 31 15.02 1.46 -0.87
N THR A 32 15.86 1.52 0.17
CA THR A 32 17.14 2.21 0.15
C THR A 32 18.19 1.23 -0.34
N TRP A 33 18.66 1.39 -1.58
CA TRP A 33 19.61 0.45 -2.20
C TRP A 33 21.08 0.85 -2.00
N SER A 34 21.34 2.05 -1.50
CA SER A 34 22.69 2.58 -1.27
C SER A 34 22.71 3.46 -0.03
N GLU A 35 23.79 3.39 0.73
CA GLU A 35 24.05 4.30 1.85
C GLU A 35 24.27 5.74 1.38
N ASN A 36 24.69 5.92 0.12
CA ASN A 36 24.81 7.25 -0.47
C ASN A 36 23.41 7.82 -0.75
N VAL A 37 23.06 8.86 0.01
CA VAL A 37 21.77 9.54 -0.06
C VAL A 37 21.47 10.08 -1.46
N ALA A 38 22.47 10.59 -2.19
CA ALA A 38 22.28 11.11 -3.54
C ALA A 38 21.97 9.98 -4.54
N ILE A 39 22.71 8.88 -4.47
CA ILE A 39 22.47 7.69 -5.31
C ILE A 39 21.08 7.12 -5.03
N THR A 40 20.74 6.93 -3.75
CA THR A 40 19.42 6.42 -3.37
C THR A 40 18.31 7.35 -3.87
N ARG A 41 18.42 8.67 -3.67
CA ARG A 41 17.42 9.62 -4.18
C ARG A 41 17.31 9.56 -5.71
N GLY A 42 18.43 9.49 -6.42
CA GLY A 42 18.46 9.34 -7.88
C GLY A 42 17.72 8.08 -8.35
N ILE A 43 18.05 6.92 -7.76
CA ILE A 43 17.39 5.64 -8.06
C ILE A 43 15.89 5.73 -7.77
N LYS A 44 15.50 6.26 -6.61
CA LYS A 44 14.08 6.37 -6.23
C LYS A 44 13.31 7.27 -7.21
N VAL A 45 13.84 8.44 -7.56
CA VAL A 45 13.14 9.40 -8.41
C VAL A 45 13.10 8.95 -9.88
N VAL A 46 14.24 8.56 -10.44
CA VAL A 46 14.37 8.17 -11.85
C VAL A 46 13.74 6.79 -12.08
N GLY A 47 13.97 5.84 -11.19
CA GLY A 47 13.36 4.51 -11.24
C GLY A 47 11.84 4.59 -11.20
N ARG A 48 11.27 5.35 -10.27
CA ARG A 48 9.80 5.55 -10.21
C ARG A 48 9.26 6.25 -11.44
N MET A 49 9.98 7.21 -11.99
CA MET A 49 9.58 7.86 -13.25
C MET A 49 9.51 6.84 -14.39
N GLY A 50 10.55 6.04 -14.59
CA GLY A 50 10.58 5.01 -15.64
C GLY A 50 9.47 3.97 -15.47
N VAL A 51 9.20 3.56 -14.24
CA VAL A 51 8.13 2.59 -13.93
C VAL A 51 6.74 3.21 -14.09
N MET A 52 6.55 4.48 -13.72
CA MET A 52 5.32 5.25 -13.97
C MET A 52 5.04 5.37 -15.48
N ILE A 53 6.04 5.75 -16.27
CA ILE A 53 5.95 5.80 -17.74
C ILE A 53 5.62 4.40 -18.30
N SER A 54 6.24 3.35 -17.78
CA SER A 54 5.96 1.97 -18.20
C SER A 54 4.49 1.57 -17.95
N SER A 55 3.89 2.00 -16.84
CA SER A 55 2.46 1.79 -16.55
C SER A 55 1.57 2.48 -17.60
N ILE A 56 1.92 3.70 -18.02
CA ILE A 56 1.23 4.43 -19.09
C ILE A 56 1.36 3.68 -20.43
N LEU A 57 2.55 3.20 -20.77
CA LEU A 57 2.81 2.47 -22.00
C LEU A 57 2.05 1.14 -22.05
N VAL A 58 1.97 0.41 -20.93
CA VAL A 58 1.16 -0.81 -20.85
C VAL A 58 -0.31 -0.51 -21.03
N TYR A 59 -0.83 0.55 -20.41
CA TYR A 59 -2.20 1.01 -20.63
C TYR A 59 -2.46 1.30 -22.12
N GLN A 60 -1.60 2.10 -22.76
CA GLN A 60 -1.71 2.41 -24.19
C GLN A 60 -1.63 1.16 -25.05
N LYS A 61 -0.76 0.21 -24.72
CA LYS A 61 -0.64 -1.07 -25.41
C LYS A 61 -1.93 -1.89 -25.34
N ILE A 62 -2.62 -1.91 -24.19
CA ILE A 62 -3.92 -2.59 -24.05
C ILE A 62 -4.98 -1.93 -24.95
N ILE A 63 -5.06 -0.58 -24.94
CA ILE A 63 -5.95 0.18 -25.83
C ILE A 63 -5.61 -0.10 -27.30
N ASN A 64 -4.32 -0.14 -27.65
CA ASN A 64 -3.88 -0.37 -29.02
C ASN A 64 -4.21 -1.78 -29.51
N TYR A 65 -4.07 -2.80 -28.66
CA TYR A 65 -4.31 -4.19 -29.01
C TYR A 65 -5.78 -4.49 -29.36
N GLY A 66 -6.74 -3.82 -28.72
CA GLY A 66 -8.15 -4.04 -29.06
C GLY A 66 -9.13 -3.55 -28.02
N SER A 67 -8.83 -2.46 -27.32
CA SER A 67 -9.73 -1.91 -26.30
C SER A 67 -9.94 -0.42 -26.54
N VAL A 68 -10.96 0.14 -25.89
CA VAL A 68 -11.21 1.58 -25.91
C VAL A 68 -11.32 2.10 -24.47
N ASN A 69 -11.01 3.37 -24.26
CA ASN A 69 -11.08 3.97 -22.93
C ASN A 69 -12.54 4.21 -22.51
N SER A 70 -13.23 3.15 -22.09
CA SER A 70 -14.65 3.16 -21.71
C SER A 70 -14.90 3.33 -20.22
N LEU A 71 -13.90 3.74 -19.43
CA LEU A 71 -14.10 3.88 -17.99
C LEU A 71 -14.82 5.20 -17.66
N ALA A 72 -15.84 5.11 -16.82
CA ALA A 72 -16.50 6.22 -16.16
C ALA A 72 -15.96 6.38 -14.72
N TYR A 73 -16.15 7.57 -14.17
CA TYR A 73 -15.80 7.88 -12.80
C TYR A 73 -17.04 7.75 -11.89
N LYS A 74 -16.93 6.93 -10.85
CA LYS A 74 -17.85 6.87 -9.72
C LYS A 74 -17.09 7.36 -8.49
N ASN A 75 -17.79 7.80 -7.43
CA ASN A 75 -17.16 8.08 -6.14
C ASN A 75 -16.04 9.14 -6.19
N ILE A 76 -16.21 10.15 -7.03
CA ILE A 76 -15.19 11.16 -7.38
C ILE A 76 -14.60 11.92 -6.18
N PHE A 77 -15.32 11.99 -5.05
CA PHE A 77 -14.83 12.69 -3.86
C PHE A 77 -13.54 12.09 -3.29
N SER A 78 -13.36 10.76 -3.37
CA SER A 78 -12.15 10.10 -2.87
C SER A 78 -10.86 10.58 -3.59
N PRO A 79 -10.76 10.55 -4.93
CA PRO A 79 -9.60 11.08 -5.65
C PRO A 79 -9.54 12.61 -5.67
N ILE A 80 -10.68 13.32 -5.71
CA ILE A 80 -10.68 14.80 -5.69
C ILE A 80 -10.10 15.32 -4.39
N LEU A 81 -10.52 14.79 -3.23
CA LEU A 81 -9.99 15.22 -1.94
C LEU A 81 -8.52 14.81 -1.76
N TYR A 82 -8.10 13.68 -2.34
CA TYR A 82 -6.68 13.33 -2.36
C TYR A 82 -5.87 14.31 -3.23
N MET A 83 -6.40 14.73 -4.38
CA MET A 83 -5.80 15.78 -5.20
C MET A 83 -5.81 17.13 -4.50
N ALA A 84 -6.84 17.46 -3.71
CA ALA A 84 -6.87 18.66 -2.88
C ALA A 84 -5.76 18.62 -1.82
N TYR A 85 -5.55 17.48 -1.17
CA TYR A 85 -4.42 17.26 -0.26
C TYR A 85 -3.06 17.47 -0.95
N LEU A 86 -2.85 16.89 -2.13
CA LEU A 86 -1.62 17.12 -2.89
C LEU A 86 -1.49 18.57 -3.34
N THR A 87 -2.57 19.22 -3.75
CA THR A 87 -2.54 20.63 -4.17
C THR A 87 -2.17 21.52 -2.99
N LEU A 88 -2.75 21.29 -1.82
CA LEU A 88 -2.37 21.99 -0.59
C LEU A 88 -0.90 21.73 -0.25
N GLY A 89 -0.43 20.48 -0.39
CA GLY A 89 0.98 20.14 -0.24
C GLY A 89 1.90 20.90 -1.21
N PHE A 90 1.48 21.09 -2.46
CA PHE A 90 2.23 21.87 -3.45
C PHE A 90 2.28 23.36 -3.08
N ILE A 91 1.14 23.96 -2.73
CA ILE A 91 1.06 25.36 -2.29
C ILE A 91 1.92 25.56 -1.03
N SER A 92 2.00 24.55 -0.16
CA SER A 92 2.80 24.58 1.06
C SER A 92 4.30 24.79 0.86
N PHE A 93 4.82 24.63 -0.36
CA PHE A 93 6.23 24.96 -0.62
C PHE A 93 6.53 26.44 -0.37
N SER A 94 5.52 27.31 -0.45
CA SER A 94 5.67 28.75 -0.18
C SER A 94 5.91 29.09 1.30
N TRP A 95 5.49 28.23 2.24
CA TRP A 95 5.74 28.41 3.68
C TRP A 95 6.50 27.23 4.32
N SER A 96 6.89 26.23 3.52
CA SER A 96 7.62 25.07 4.02
C SER A 96 8.97 25.48 4.55
N THR A 97 9.32 24.90 5.69
CA THR A 97 10.60 25.14 6.38
C THR A 97 11.78 24.52 5.63
N ASN A 98 11.52 23.56 4.74
CA ASN A 98 12.48 23.03 3.79
C ASN A 98 11.77 22.69 2.46
N PRO A 99 11.62 23.68 1.56
CA PRO A 99 10.86 23.51 0.32
C PRO A 99 11.44 22.41 -0.58
N GLY A 100 12.77 22.20 -0.59
CA GLY A 100 13.41 21.15 -1.37
C GLY A 100 13.03 19.74 -0.93
N PHE A 101 12.98 19.49 0.39
CA PHE A 101 12.50 18.22 0.93
C PHE A 101 11.01 18.01 0.66
N SER A 102 10.19 19.03 0.90
CA SER A 102 8.75 19.00 0.62
C SER A 102 8.45 18.72 -0.85
N ALA A 103 9.15 19.38 -1.77
CA ALA A 103 9.01 19.20 -3.20
C ALA A 103 9.39 17.78 -3.63
N LEU A 104 10.50 17.24 -3.11
CA LEU A 104 10.92 15.86 -3.39
C LEU A 104 9.87 14.84 -2.93
N GLN A 105 9.37 14.97 -1.69
CA GLN A 105 8.35 14.08 -1.12
C GLN A 105 7.02 14.17 -1.88
N TRP A 106 6.61 15.38 -2.25
CA TRP A 106 5.42 15.62 -3.03
C TRP A 106 5.53 14.99 -4.42
N PHE A 107 6.65 15.22 -5.11
CA PHE A 107 6.90 14.70 -6.45
C PHE A 107 6.84 13.17 -6.46
N MET A 108 7.51 12.54 -5.50
CA MET A 108 7.46 11.09 -5.31
C MET A 108 6.02 10.60 -5.06
N THR A 109 5.28 11.24 -4.16
CA THR A 109 3.87 10.89 -3.88
C THR A 109 2.99 11.05 -5.12
N PHE A 110 3.19 12.10 -5.92
CA PHE A 110 2.48 12.34 -7.16
C PHE A 110 2.82 11.31 -8.25
N GLN A 111 4.08 10.88 -8.37
CA GLN A 111 4.47 9.79 -9.27
C GLN A 111 3.69 8.50 -8.95
N SER A 112 3.57 8.15 -7.65
CA SER A 112 2.75 7.00 -7.25
C SER A 112 1.27 7.18 -7.58
N PHE A 113 0.75 8.40 -7.45
CA PHE A 113 -0.64 8.70 -7.74
C PHE A 113 -0.95 8.47 -9.23
N VAL A 114 -0.10 9.01 -10.13
CA VAL A 114 -0.21 8.80 -11.57
C VAL A 114 -0.02 7.32 -11.93
N PHE A 115 0.98 6.66 -11.34
CA PHE A 115 1.19 5.22 -11.52
C PHE A 115 -0.06 4.43 -11.16
N ALA A 116 -0.64 4.66 -9.98
CA ALA A 116 -1.81 3.94 -9.47
C ALA A 116 -3.02 4.15 -10.38
N TYR A 117 -3.21 5.37 -10.90
CA TYR A 117 -4.26 5.67 -11.87
C TYR A 117 -4.15 4.77 -13.11
N PHE A 118 -3.01 4.79 -13.81
CA PHE A 118 -2.84 4.01 -15.04
C PHE A 118 -2.76 2.50 -14.81
N PHE A 119 -2.21 2.08 -13.66
CA PHE A 119 -2.12 0.68 -13.29
C PHE A 119 -3.52 0.09 -13.07
N VAL A 120 -4.36 0.74 -12.25
CA VAL A 120 -5.74 0.30 -12.02
C VAL A 120 -6.58 0.41 -13.29
N LYS A 121 -6.38 1.47 -14.08
CA LYS A 121 -7.04 1.64 -15.37
C LYS A 121 -6.77 0.48 -16.32
N SER A 122 -5.52 0.01 -16.37
CA SER A 122 -5.13 -1.18 -17.15
C SER A 122 -5.90 -2.42 -16.71
N LEU A 123 -5.97 -2.67 -15.40
CA LEU A 123 -6.72 -3.81 -14.84
C LEU A 123 -8.22 -3.74 -15.18
N LYS A 124 -8.85 -2.57 -15.00
CA LYS A 124 -10.28 -2.38 -15.29
C LYS A 124 -10.62 -2.55 -16.77
N ILE A 125 -9.76 -2.07 -17.67
CA ILE A 125 -9.94 -2.28 -19.11
C ILE A 125 -9.81 -3.75 -19.48
N LEU A 126 -8.88 -4.48 -18.85
CA LEU A 126 -8.76 -5.93 -19.03
C LEU A 126 -10.04 -6.66 -18.57
N ASP A 127 -10.58 -6.27 -17.42
CA ASP A 127 -11.84 -6.83 -16.89
C ASP A 127 -13.03 -6.62 -17.85
N VAL A 128 -13.03 -5.54 -18.65
CA VAL A 128 -14.11 -5.24 -19.62
C VAL A 128 -13.96 -5.99 -20.93
N TYR A 129 -12.77 -5.98 -21.53
CA TYR A 129 -12.59 -6.38 -22.93
C TYR A 129 -12.01 -7.79 -23.12
N PHE A 130 -11.60 -8.44 -22.03
CA PHE A 130 -10.96 -9.76 -22.06
C PHE A 130 -11.58 -10.66 -21.00
N GLU A 131 -12.88 -10.93 -21.11
CA GLU A 131 -13.61 -11.76 -20.15
C GLU A 131 -12.92 -13.11 -19.87
N GLY A 132 -12.94 -13.52 -18.59
CA GLY A 132 -12.32 -14.78 -18.16
C GLY A 132 -10.80 -14.73 -17.95
N HIS A 133 -10.13 -13.58 -18.17
CA HIS A 133 -8.69 -13.48 -17.94
C HIS A 133 -8.29 -13.72 -16.46
N SER A 134 -7.05 -14.20 -16.25
CA SER A 134 -6.56 -14.56 -14.91
C SER A 134 -5.98 -13.38 -14.11
N ILE A 135 -5.75 -12.23 -14.74
CA ILE A 135 -5.02 -11.10 -14.17
C ILE A 135 -5.87 -10.39 -13.11
N ARG A 136 -5.45 -10.42 -11.84
CA ARG A 136 -6.16 -9.78 -10.73
C ARG A 136 -5.19 -8.99 -9.86
N LEU A 137 -5.68 -7.89 -9.28
CA LEU A 137 -4.89 -7.02 -8.41
C LEU A 137 -4.28 -7.78 -7.23
N TYR A 138 -5.08 -8.54 -6.49
CA TYR A 138 -4.59 -9.32 -5.34
C TYR A 138 -3.52 -10.34 -5.76
N HIS A 139 -3.66 -10.98 -6.92
CA HIS A 139 -2.66 -11.93 -7.40
C HIS A 139 -1.33 -11.25 -7.73
N LEU A 140 -1.38 -10.13 -8.47
CA LEU A 140 -0.19 -9.34 -8.82
C LEU A 140 0.50 -8.79 -7.57
N LEU A 141 -0.27 -8.22 -6.64
CA LEU A 141 0.25 -7.61 -5.43
C LEU A 141 0.79 -8.67 -4.46
N GLY A 142 0.07 -9.78 -4.25
CA GLY A 142 0.52 -10.89 -3.41
C GLY A 142 1.82 -11.52 -3.91
N ASN A 143 1.95 -11.75 -5.22
CA ASN A 143 3.21 -12.23 -5.80
C ASN A 143 4.34 -11.20 -5.71
N THR A 144 4.02 -9.91 -5.85
CA THR A 144 5.01 -8.83 -5.71
C THR A 144 5.59 -8.84 -4.31
N VAL A 145 4.73 -8.89 -3.29
CA VAL A 145 5.16 -8.99 -1.89
C VAL A 145 5.97 -10.26 -1.67
N PHE A 146 5.50 -11.41 -2.15
CA PHE A 146 6.23 -12.67 -2.00
C PHE A 146 7.66 -12.58 -2.52
N VAL A 147 7.87 -12.06 -3.74
CA VAL A 147 9.22 -11.95 -4.31
C VAL A 147 10.10 -11.01 -3.49
N LEU A 148 9.57 -9.86 -3.06
CA LEU A 148 10.32 -8.93 -2.22
C LEU A 148 10.69 -9.55 -0.87
N GLN A 149 9.73 -10.18 -0.19
CA GLN A 149 9.98 -10.84 1.10
C GLN A 149 10.95 -12.01 0.97
N LEU A 150 10.91 -12.75 -0.14
CA LEU A 150 11.87 -13.80 -0.43
C LEU A 150 13.30 -13.26 -0.54
N VAL A 151 13.49 -12.09 -1.18
CA VAL A 151 14.81 -11.43 -1.23
C VAL A 151 15.30 -11.08 0.18
N PHE A 152 14.43 -10.60 1.06
CA PHE A 152 14.80 -10.32 2.45
C PHE A 152 15.12 -11.59 3.26
N VAL A 153 14.31 -12.63 3.10
CA VAL A 153 14.54 -13.92 3.76
C VAL A 153 15.84 -14.57 3.30
N ILE A 154 16.17 -14.53 2.01
CA ILE A 154 17.44 -15.04 1.51
C ILE A 154 18.59 -14.12 1.96
N GLY A 155 18.41 -12.80 1.81
CA GLY A 155 19.40 -11.79 2.13
C GLY A 155 19.86 -11.81 3.58
N MET A 156 18.95 -12.09 4.52
CA MET A 156 19.31 -12.16 5.94
C MET A 156 20.24 -13.34 6.29
N TRP A 157 20.25 -14.40 5.48
CA TRP A 157 21.17 -15.54 5.63
C TRP A 157 22.49 -15.33 4.89
N ILE A 158 22.48 -14.62 3.76
CA ILE A 158 23.66 -14.41 2.91
C ILE A 158 24.47 -13.18 3.37
N ALA A 159 23.79 -12.11 3.75
CA ALA A 159 24.38 -10.81 4.10
C ALA A 159 23.64 -10.21 5.32
N PRO A 160 23.75 -10.84 6.51
CA PRO A 160 23.03 -10.42 7.71
C PRO A 160 23.28 -8.96 8.07
N ASP A 161 24.49 -8.44 7.88
CA ASP A 161 24.85 -7.05 8.22
C ASP A 161 24.08 -5.99 7.41
N VAL A 162 23.58 -6.36 6.23
CA VAL A 162 22.79 -5.47 5.36
C VAL A 162 21.30 -5.57 5.67
N PHE A 163 20.82 -6.78 5.98
CA PHE A 163 19.39 -7.09 6.11
C PHE A 163 18.89 -7.06 7.56
N PHE A 164 19.77 -7.19 8.55
CA PHE A 164 19.46 -6.95 9.95
C PHE A 164 19.98 -5.59 10.39
N ARG A 165 19.19 -4.94 11.23
CA ARG A 165 19.66 -3.82 12.05
C ARG A 165 19.54 -4.21 13.51
N LEU A 166 20.55 -3.85 14.29
CA LEU A 166 20.50 -4.02 15.73
C LEU A 166 19.70 -2.87 16.35
N THR A 167 18.72 -3.19 17.18
CA THR A 167 17.96 -2.25 18.00
C THR A 167 18.22 -2.52 19.48
N ASP A 168 17.79 -1.61 20.36
CA ASP A 168 17.87 -1.76 21.81
C ASP A 168 19.31 -2.02 22.31
N GLY A 169 20.25 -1.17 21.87
CA GLY A 169 21.66 -1.25 22.31
C GLY A 169 22.45 -2.44 21.77
N GLY A 170 21.90 -3.20 20.82
CA GLY A 170 22.58 -4.38 20.26
C GLY A 170 21.87 -5.70 20.55
N GLU A 171 20.88 -5.70 21.44
CA GLU A 171 20.24 -6.93 21.92
C GLU A 171 19.32 -7.59 20.90
N GLU A 172 18.84 -6.83 19.89
CA GLU A 172 17.84 -7.33 18.97
C GLU A 172 18.16 -7.09 17.50
N ALA A 173 18.24 -8.16 16.73
CA ALA A 173 18.33 -8.11 15.28
C ALA A 173 16.93 -8.08 14.65
N ARG A 174 16.60 -7.00 13.93
CA ARG A 174 15.32 -6.84 13.23
C ARG A 174 15.50 -6.81 11.72
N LEU A 175 14.73 -7.65 11.01
CA LEU A 175 14.75 -7.72 9.55
C LEU A 175 14.24 -6.41 8.94
N GLY A 176 15.03 -5.85 8.04
CA GLY A 176 14.81 -4.55 7.41
C GLY A 176 16.13 -3.82 7.14
N GLY A 177 17.06 -3.96 8.10
CA GLY A 177 18.44 -3.50 7.94
C GLY A 177 18.54 -2.01 7.63
N THR A 178 19.49 -1.65 6.77
CA THR A 178 19.63 -0.30 6.20
C THR A 178 18.68 -0.06 5.01
N LEU A 179 18.10 -1.13 4.46
CA LEU A 179 17.28 -1.10 3.25
C LEU A 179 15.86 -0.56 3.51
N MET A 180 15.27 -0.92 4.65
CA MET A 180 13.86 -0.65 4.95
C MET A 180 13.56 -0.65 6.44
N ASN A 181 12.58 0.17 6.86
CA ASN A 181 12.06 0.10 8.22
C ASN A 181 11.34 -1.25 8.44
N PRO A 182 11.70 -2.04 9.47
CA PRO A 182 11.05 -3.31 9.81
C PRO A 182 9.52 -3.22 9.96
N ASN A 183 9.01 -2.09 10.48
CA ASN A 183 7.56 -1.91 10.66
C ASN A 183 6.83 -1.71 9.34
N GLU A 184 7.46 -1.03 8.38
CA GLU A 184 6.93 -0.96 7.02
C GLU A 184 7.00 -2.34 6.37
N LEU A 185 8.14 -3.04 6.48
CA LEU A 185 8.32 -4.39 5.91
C LEU A 185 7.27 -5.37 6.45
N GLY A 186 6.92 -5.25 7.73
CA GLY A 186 5.81 -5.99 8.34
C GLY A 186 4.44 -5.61 7.76
N MET A 187 4.18 -4.32 7.49
CA MET A 187 2.95 -3.90 6.78
C MET A 187 2.90 -4.52 5.38
N LEU A 188 4.02 -4.54 4.65
CA LEU A 188 4.12 -5.17 3.33
C LEU A 188 3.75 -6.65 3.41
N ALA A 189 4.27 -7.38 4.41
CA ALA A 189 3.91 -8.77 4.67
C ALA A 189 2.40 -8.94 4.94
N GLY A 190 1.80 -8.07 5.76
CA GLY A 190 0.36 -8.06 6.01
C GLY A 190 -0.46 -7.90 4.71
N VAL A 191 -0.09 -6.96 3.84
CA VAL A 191 -0.74 -6.75 2.53
C VAL A 191 -0.58 -8.00 1.64
N GLY A 192 0.60 -8.59 1.58
CA GLY A 192 0.88 -9.78 0.79
C GLY A 192 0.04 -10.98 1.23
N CYS A 193 -0.01 -11.24 2.54
CA CYS A 193 -0.87 -12.29 3.10
C CYS A 193 -2.34 -12.04 2.81
N ALA A 194 -2.84 -10.81 3.03
CA ALA A 194 -4.23 -10.47 2.73
C ALA A 194 -4.59 -10.75 1.26
N CYS A 195 -3.67 -10.45 0.34
CA CYS A 195 -3.85 -10.69 -1.09
C CYS A 195 -3.79 -12.18 -1.48
N LEU A 196 -2.80 -12.92 -0.97
CA LEU A 196 -2.62 -14.34 -1.30
C LEU A 196 -3.71 -15.24 -0.69
N ILE A 197 -4.39 -14.80 0.39
CA ILE A 197 -5.56 -15.52 0.89
C ILE A 197 -6.68 -15.58 -0.17
N PHE A 198 -6.85 -14.55 -1.01
CA PHE A 198 -7.81 -14.60 -2.12
C PHE A 198 -7.47 -15.66 -3.17
N ASP A 199 -6.17 -15.87 -3.41
CA ASP A 199 -5.69 -16.92 -4.32
C ASP A 199 -6.03 -18.33 -3.80
N LEU A 200 -6.13 -18.53 -2.47
CA LEU A 200 -6.56 -19.81 -1.88
C LEU A 200 -8.03 -20.14 -2.16
N TYR A 201 -8.87 -19.13 -2.40
CA TYR A 201 -10.27 -19.34 -2.79
C TYR A 201 -10.40 -19.61 -4.30
N ARG A 202 -9.48 -19.08 -5.09
CA ARG A 202 -9.55 -19.12 -6.55
C ARG A 202 -8.90 -20.36 -7.17
N PHE A 203 -7.71 -20.73 -6.70
CA PHE A 203 -6.94 -21.80 -7.33
C PHE A 203 -7.24 -23.18 -6.73
N LYS A 204 -7.27 -24.19 -7.61
CA LYS A 204 -7.42 -25.60 -7.21
C LYS A 204 -6.19 -26.09 -6.43
N ASN A 205 -4.99 -25.82 -6.94
CA ASN A 205 -3.74 -26.15 -6.24
C ASN A 205 -3.38 -25.02 -5.27
N LYS A 206 -3.53 -25.29 -3.98
CA LYS A 206 -3.29 -24.33 -2.90
C LYS A 206 -1.90 -24.42 -2.29
N ALA A 207 -1.17 -25.50 -2.56
CA ALA A 207 0.12 -25.79 -1.91
C ALA A 207 1.13 -24.66 -2.14
N TRP A 208 1.25 -24.20 -3.39
CA TRP A 208 2.18 -23.12 -3.72
C TRP A 208 1.79 -21.78 -3.06
N THR A 209 0.51 -21.46 -2.99
CA THR A 209 0.03 -20.26 -2.30
C THR A 209 0.30 -20.32 -0.80
N ILE A 210 0.15 -21.49 -0.18
CA ILE A 210 0.48 -21.72 1.23
C ILE A 210 1.99 -21.50 1.47
N ILE A 211 2.85 -22.06 0.62
CA ILE A 211 4.31 -21.86 0.71
C ILE A 211 4.66 -20.37 0.66
N LYS A 212 4.06 -19.61 -0.27
CA LYS A 212 4.27 -18.16 -0.35
C LYS A 212 3.87 -17.43 0.93
N ILE A 213 2.70 -17.77 1.49
CA ILE A 213 2.22 -17.20 2.75
C ILE A 213 3.18 -17.53 3.88
N LEU A 214 3.67 -18.77 3.98
CA LEU A 214 4.62 -19.17 5.02
C LEU A 214 5.93 -18.38 4.94
N VAL A 215 6.48 -18.17 3.74
CA VAL A 215 7.68 -17.34 3.56
C VAL A 215 7.43 -15.89 4.00
N ILE A 216 6.28 -15.32 3.65
CA ILE A 216 5.91 -13.95 4.06
C ILE A 216 5.72 -13.86 5.58
N MET A 217 5.08 -14.87 6.19
CA MET A 217 4.89 -14.94 7.64
C MET A 217 6.20 -15.09 8.39
N TYR A 218 7.16 -15.85 7.82
CA TYR A 218 8.50 -15.97 8.38
C TYR A 218 9.24 -14.63 8.32
N ALA A 219 9.19 -13.93 7.17
CA ALA A 219 9.74 -12.58 7.06
C ALA A 219 9.11 -11.62 8.09
N LEU A 220 7.78 -11.66 8.24
CA LEU A 220 7.05 -10.86 9.24
C LEU A 220 7.54 -11.13 10.67
N TYR A 221 7.70 -12.40 11.04
CA TYR A 221 8.23 -12.78 12.36
C TYR A 221 9.61 -12.15 12.59
N MET A 222 10.51 -12.26 11.60
CA MET A 222 11.87 -11.71 11.68
C MET A 222 11.91 -10.16 11.71
N THR A 223 10.84 -9.46 11.30
CA THR A 223 10.78 -7.99 11.46
C THR A 223 10.60 -7.52 12.90
N GLY A 224 10.08 -8.39 13.79
CA GLY A 224 9.70 -8.02 15.15
C GLY A 224 8.62 -6.93 15.23
N SER A 225 7.85 -6.69 14.17
CA SER A 225 6.84 -5.63 14.13
C SER A 225 5.55 -6.03 14.87
N ARG A 226 5.37 -5.50 16.08
CA ARG A 226 4.18 -5.70 16.93
C ARG A 226 2.89 -5.26 16.22
N SER A 227 2.89 -4.10 15.56
CA SER A 227 1.70 -3.56 14.88
C SER A 227 1.32 -4.39 13.65
N SER A 228 2.31 -4.88 12.90
CA SER A 228 2.06 -5.76 11.75
C SER A 228 1.55 -7.14 12.17
N LEU A 229 1.99 -7.67 13.31
CA LEU A 229 1.44 -8.89 13.91
C LEU A 229 -0.05 -8.73 14.24
N ILE A 230 -0.44 -7.61 14.86
CA ILE A 230 -1.87 -7.31 15.11
C ILE A 230 -2.62 -7.23 13.78
N GLY A 231 -2.02 -6.60 12.76
CA GLY A 231 -2.59 -6.53 11.42
C GLY A 231 -2.86 -7.88 10.78
N ILE A 232 -1.93 -8.84 10.87
CA ILE A 232 -2.16 -10.17 10.31
C ILE A 232 -3.24 -10.94 11.08
N LEU A 233 -3.28 -10.81 12.42
CA LEU A 233 -4.34 -11.42 13.23
C LEU A 233 -5.72 -10.88 12.84
N LEU A 234 -5.84 -9.57 12.60
CA LEU A 234 -7.07 -8.96 12.11
C LEU A 234 -7.43 -9.41 10.69
N ILE A 235 -6.45 -9.57 9.79
CA ILE A 235 -6.68 -10.14 8.45
C ILE A 235 -7.19 -11.58 8.54
N ILE A 236 -6.58 -12.41 9.39
CA ILE A 236 -6.98 -13.80 9.61
C ILE A 236 -8.42 -13.82 10.17
N PHE A 237 -8.69 -13.07 11.23
CA PHE A 237 -10.03 -12.93 11.81
C PHE A 237 -11.07 -12.47 10.78
N PHE A 238 -10.73 -11.46 9.97
CA PHE A 238 -11.58 -10.94 8.91
C PHE A 238 -11.97 -12.04 7.91
N HIS A 239 -11.01 -12.83 7.42
CA HIS A 239 -11.26 -13.92 6.46
C HIS A 239 -11.98 -15.12 7.07
N ILE A 240 -11.68 -15.47 8.33
CA ILE A 240 -12.40 -16.51 9.07
C ILE A 240 -13.89 -16.15 9.14
N ASN A 241 -14.22 -14.89 9.42
CA ASN A 241 -15.61 -14.45 9.53
C ASN A 241 -16.37 -14.44 8.19
N GLN A 242 -15.67 -14.53 7.05
CA GLN A 242 -16.30 -14.73 5.75
C GLN A 242 -16.60 -16.21 5.45
N THR A 243 -16.03 -17.14 6.22
CA THR A 243 -16.17 -18.58 5.97
C THR A 243 -17.46 -19.13 6.58
N LYS A 244 -18.28 -19.80 5.75
CA LYS A 244 -19.53 -20.46 6.20
C LYS A 244 -19.30 -21.79 6.93
N LYS A 245 -18.15 -22.45 6.71
CA LYS A 245 -17.83 -23.77 7.30
C LYS A 245 -17.39 -23.61 8.76
N LYS A 246 -18.27 -23.99 9.69
CA LYS A 246 -18.04 -23.88 11.14
C LYS A 246 -16.79 -24.64 11.60
N THR A 247 -16.54 -25.84 11.06
CA THR A 247 -15.36 -26.67 11.41
C THR A 247 -14.04 -25.98 11.10
N LEU A 248 -13.90 -25.46 9.87
CA LEU A 248 -12.71 -24.70 9.46
C LEU A 248 -12.54 -23.42 10.30
N LYS A 249 -13.65 -22.74 10.61
CA LYS A 249 -13.64 -21.56 11.48
C LYS A 249 -13.08 -21.88 12.87
N PHE A 250 -13.59 -22.92 13.53
CA PHE A 250 -13.10 -23.33 14.85
C PHE A 250 -11.67 -23.84 14.81
N ALA A 251 -11.28 -24.57 13.77
CA ALA A 251 -9.89 -25.04 13.60
C ALA A 251 -8.89 -23.87 13.52
N ILE A 252 -9.17 -22.87 12.68
CA ILE A 252 -8.28 -21.70 12.56
C ILE A 252 -8.27 -20.90 13.86
N ILE A 253 -9.42 -20.70 14.52
CA ILE A 253 -9.49 -20.03 15.83
C ILE A 253 -8.64 -20.79 16.87
N GLY A 254 -8.71 -22.12 16.90
CA GLY A 254 -7.90 -22.94 17.80
C GLY A 254 -6.40 -22.79 17.55
N VAL A 255 -5.96 -22.82 16.28
CA VAL A 255 -4.56 -22.59 15.92
C VAL A 255 -4.09 -21.19 16.31
N VAL A 256 -4.90 -20.16 16.03
CA VAL A 256 -4.58 -18.79 16.41
C VAL A 256 -4.51 -18.67 17.94
N ALA A 257 -5.46 -19.24 18.68
CA ALA A 257 -5.46 -19.21 20.14
C ALA A 257 -4.25 -19.93 20.75
N ALA A 258 -3.75 -21.00 20.12
CA ALA A 258 -2.54 -21.69 20.56
C ALA A 258 -1.26 -20.89 20.28
N ILE A 259 -1.16 -20.24 19.12
CA ILE A 259 0.04 -19.50 18.70
C ILE A 259 0.10 -18.10 19.32
N THR A 260 -1.05 -17.46 19.55
CA THR A 260 -1.12 -16.06 20.00
C THR A 260 -0.37 -15.82 21.32
N PRO A 261 -0.50 -16.64 22.38
CA PRO A 261 0.27 -16.45 23.62
C PRO A 261 1.78 -16.46 23.38
N PHE A 262 2.26 -17.41 22.57
CA PHE A 262 3.69 -17.48 22.22
C PHE A 262 4.13 -16.26 21.40
N ALA A 263 3.34 -15.86 20.40
CA ALA A 263 3.64 -14.69 19.56
C ALA A 263 3.61 -13.38 20.37
N VAL A 264 2.67 -13.24 21.31
CA VAL A 264 2.58 -12.11 22.24
C VAL A 264 3.79 -12.12 23.18
N TYR A 265 4.11 -13.26 23.76
CA TYR A 265 5.25 -13.38 24.67
C TYR A 265 6.60 -13.08 23.98
N SER A 266 6.80 -13.59 22.76
CA SER A 266 8.05 -13.42 22.00
C SER A 266 8.19 -12.05 21.34
N ILE A 267 7.12 -11.52 20.73
CA ILE A 267 7.20 -10.28 19.92
C ILE A 267 6.77 -9.04 20.72
N ILE A 268 5.75 -9.17 21.58
CA ILE A 268 5.22 -8.03 22.36
C ILE A 268 6.00 -7.89 23.66
N LEU A 269 6.01 -8.93 24.49
CA LEU A 269 6.62 -8.92 25.83
C LEU A 269 8.11 -9.27 25.82
N LYS A 270 8.62 -9.84 24.71
CA LYS A 270 10.03 -10.20 24.47
C LYS A 270 10.75 -10.75 25.72
N GLY A 271 10.14 -11.75 26.36
CA GLY A 271 10.73 -12.41 27.54
C GLY A 271 10.17 -11.98 28.91
N GLY A 272 9.35 -10.92 29.00
CA GLY A 272 8.68 -10.53 30.25
C GLY A 272 9.38 -9.43 31.06
N ASP A 273 10.24 -8.63 30.43
CA ASP A 273 10.91 -7.50 31.08
C ASP A 273 9.92 -6.35 31.38
N GLN A 274 9.91 -5.88 32.62
CA GLN A 274 8.99 -4.87 33.13
C GLN A 274 9.23 -3.49 32.48
N SER A 275 10.49 -3.18 32.12
CA SER A 275 10.86 -1.95 31.40
C SER A 275 10.26 -1.90 29.98
N ARG A 276 10.16 -3.07 29.33
CA ARG A 276 9.54 -3.23 28.00
C ARG A 276 8.02 -3.14 28.05
N LEU A 277 7.43 -3.44 29.19
CA LEU A 277 6.00 -3.28 29.44
C LEU A 277 5.62 -1.78 29.46
N GLU A 278 6.44 -0.95 30.09
CA GLU A 278 6.31 0.52 30.04
C GLU A 278 6.53 1.09 28.63
N GLU A 279 7.48 0.53 27.88
CA GLU A 279 7.68 0.87 26.47
C GLU A 279 6.43 0.57 25.62
N VAL A 280 5.79 -0.59 25.80
CA VAL A 280 4.54 -0.93 25.12
C VAL A 280 3.42 0.03 25.51
N MET A 281 3.28 0.34 26.81
CA MET A 281 2.25 1.25 27.33
C MET A 281 2.43 2.69 26.84
N SER A 282 3.66 3.13 26.59
CA SER A 282 3.97 4.45 26.02
C SER A 282 3.93 4.50 24.48
N LEU A 283 3.59 3.39 23.82
CA LEU A 283 3.75 3.19 22.38
C LEU A 283 5.16 3.55 21.91
N THR A 284 6.19 3.03 22.59
CA THR A 284 7.61 3.32 22.29
C THR A 284 7.94 4.82 22.43
N GLY A 285 7.44 5.46 23.49
CA GLY A 285 7.66 6.88 23.75
C GLY A 285 6.88 7.85 22.85
N ARG A 286 5.94 7.36 22.02
CA ARG A 286 5.15 8.20 21.11
C ARG A 286 4.10 9.03 21.81
N LEU A 287 3.48 8.51 22.88
CA LEU A 287 2.44 9.25 23.59
C LEU A 287 2.96 10.57 24.21
N PRO A 288 4.12 10.59 24.93
CA PRO A 288 4.74 11.84 25.36
C PRO A 288 5.13 12.75 24.19
N PHE A 289 5.65 12.19 23.10
CA PHE A 289 6.03 12.95 21.90
C PHE A 289 4.82 13.65 21.26
N TRP A 290 3.68 12.95 21.12
CA TRP A 290 2.44 13.52 20.59
C TRP A 290 1.87 14.59 21.51
N LYS A 291 1.95 14.40 22.82
CA LYS A 291 1.53 15.41 23.79
C LYS A 291 2.35 16.69 23.65
N ALA A 292 3.66 16.57 23.49
CA ALA A 292 4.53 17.72 23.24
C ALA A 292 4.22 18.39 21.89
N LEU A 293 4.00 17.62 20.81
CA LEU A 293 3.60 18.17 19.52
C LEU A 293 2.28 18.95 19.60
N ILE A 294 1.28 18.44 20.32
CA ILE A 294 0.00 19.14 20.51
C ILE A 294 0.16 20.41 21.35
N ASN A 295 0.97 20.36 22.41
CA ASN A 295 1.09 21.47 23.36
C ASN A 295 2.05 22.57 22.88
N GLU A 296 3.09 22.22 22.13
CA GLU A 296 4.18 23.13 21.76
C GLU A 296 4.28 23.32 20.23
N GLY A 297 4.02 22.28 19.44
CA GLY A 297 4.05 22.33 17.98
C GLY A 297 2.81 23.01 17.40
N LEU A 298 1.62 22.46 17.71
CA LEU A 298 0.35 22.89 17.13
C LEU A 298 0.03 24.38 17.33
N PRO A 299 0.30 25.01 18.50
CA PRO A 299 -0.03 26.43 18.69
C PRO A 299 0.80 27.37 17.82
N ARG A 300 1.95 26.90 17.30
CA ARG A 300 2.82 27.71 16.43
C ARG A 300 2.22 27.86 15.03
N GLU A 301 1.74 26.77 14.43
CA GLU A 301 1.19 26.76 13.07
C GLU A 301 -0.13 25.96 12.97
N PRO A 302 -1.23 26.42 13.60
CA PRO A 302 -2.43 25.61 13.77
C PRO A 302 -3.20 25.36 12.46
N LEU A 303 -3.25 26.35 11.56
CA LEU A 303 -4.13 26.30 10.38
C LEU A 303 -3.47 25.64 9.17
N LEU A 304 -2.22 26.00 8.88
CA LEU A 304 -1.49 25.59 7.67
C LEU A 304 -0.27 24.71 7.95
N GLY A 305 0.10 24.51 9.21
CA GLY A 305 1.25 23.68 9.58
C GLY A 305 2.60 24.18 9.06
N PHE A 306 3.63 23.36 9.21
CA PHE A 306 5.02 23.71 8.86
C PHE A 306 5.41 23.41 7.39
N GLY A 307 4.45 22.95 6.57
CA GLY A 307 4.66 22.55 5.19
C GLY A 307 4.68 21.03 4.98
N PHE A 308 4.54 20.61 3.72
CA PHE A 308 4.39 19.20 3.37
C PHE A 308 5.57 18.35 3.86
N MET A 309 5.28 17.35 4.72
CA MET A 309 6.24 16.47 5.40
C MET A 309 7.21 17.17 6.36
N ARG A 310 6.77 18.27 6.99
CA ARG A 310 7.53 19.01 8.02
C ARG A 310 6.70 19.10 9.30
N ILE A 311 7.36 18.94 10.45
CA ILE A 311 6.69 19.01 11.75
C ILE A 311 7.23 20.11 12.67
N ASP A 312 8.25 20.84 12.20
CA ASP A 312 8.86 21.98 12.89
C ASP A 312 9.61 22.88 11.89
N TYR A 313 9.97 24.07 12.35
CA TYR A 313 10.93 24.99 11.73
C TYR A 313 12.34 24.43 11.66
N LYS A 314 12.71 23.59 12.64
CA LYS A 314 13.99 22.87 12.65
C LYS A 314 13.88 21.55 11.89
N GLU A 315 15.02 20.90 11.66
CA GLU A 315 15.04 19.57 11.03
C GLU A 315 14.32 18.51 11.89
N PHE A 316 14.38 18.66 13.21
CA PHE A 316 13.73 17.80 14.19
C PHE A 316 12.87 18.65 15.13
N PHE A 317 11.72 18.10 15.54
CA PHE A 317 10.99 18.58 16.70
C PHE A 317 11.61 17.99 17.98
N GLN A 318 11.87 18.82 18.98
CA GLN A 318 12.39 18.39 20.27
C GLN A 318 11.82 19.29 21.39
N SER A 319 11.16 18.67 22.37
CA SER A 319 10.74 19.30 23.63
C SER A 319 11.72 18.94 24.75
N ALA A 320 11.63 19.63 25.90
CA ALA A 320 12.47 19.42 27.07
C ALA A 320 12.47 17.97 27.60
N HIS A 321 11.41 17.21 27.33
CA HIS A 321 11.23 15.84 27.82
C HIS A 321 10.99 14.80 26.71
N THR A 322 11.32 15.13 25.45
CA THR A 322 11.12 14.20 24.33
C THR A 322 12.38 14.02 23.52
N TYR A 323 12.51 12.85 22.90
CA TYR A 323 13.56 12.61 21.91
C TYR A 323 13.35 13.50 20.67
N PRO A 324 14.41 13.86 19.94
CA PRO A 324 14.30 14.59 18.69
C PRO A 324 13.68 13.69 17.60
N GLY A 325 12.53 14.10 17.06
CA GLY A 325 11.82 13.38 16.01
C GLY A 325 11.73 14.17 14.72
N LYS A 326 11.92 13.52 13.55
CA LYS A 326 11.63 14.11 12.23
C LYS A 326 10.19 13.88 11.77
N MET A 327 9.52 12.89 12.35
CA MET A 327 8.18 12.45 11.99
C MET A 327 7.39 12.09 13.24
N THR A 328 6.07 12.02 13.11
CA THR A 328 5.16 11.78 14.23
C THR A 328 4.88 10.31 14.50
N HIS A 329 5.26 9.39 13.62
CA HIS A 329 4.84 7.98 13.70
C HIS A 329 3.31 7.78 13.80
N ASN A 330 2.55 8.74 13.27
CA ASN A 330 1.10 8.67 13.13
C ASN A 330 0.68 9.58 11.98
N THR A 331 0.09 9.00 10.94
CA THR A 331 -0.27 9.73 9.72
C THR A 331 -1.16 10.94 9.98
N PHE A 332 -2.12 10.85 10.91
CA PHE A 332 -3.06 11.96 11.16
C PHE A 332 -2.39 13.09 11.93
N MET A 333 -1.55 12.75 12.92
CA MET A 333 -0.72 13.75 13.60
C MET A 333 0.29 14.38 12.62
N GLN A 334 0.84 13.57 11.71
CA GLN A 334 1.76 14.05 10.68
C GLN A 334 1.07 15.08 9.79
N VAL A 335 -0.14 14.80 9.28
CA VAL A 335 -0.91 15.74 8.46
C VAL A 335 -1.26 17.00 9.25
N LEU A 336 -1.65 16.86 10.51
CA LEU A 336 -1.96 18.00 11.38
C LEU A 336 -0.75 18.92 11.55
N MET A 337 0.44 18.38 11.78
CA MET A 337 1.66 19.20 11.88
C MET A 337 2.11 19.76 10.52
N ASN A 338 1.96 18.99 9.43
CA ASN A 338 2.39 19.40 8.10
C ASN A 338 1.53 20.52 7.51
N LEU A 339 0.20 20.34 7.53
CA LEU A 339 -0.76 21.15 6.77
C LEU A 339 -1.87 21.73 7.67
N GLY A 340 -1.71 21.64 8.98
CA GLY A 340 -2.64 22.18 9.97
C GLY A 340 -4.03 21.53 9.95
N PHE A 341 -4.98 22.18 10.60
CA PHE A 341 -6.37 21.75 10.62
C PHE A 341 -7.00 21.67 9.22
N ILE A 342 -6.60 22.56 8.30
CA ILE A 342 -7.12 22.56 6.92
C ILE A 342 -6.75 21.23 6.23
N GLY A 343 -5.47 20.85 6.30
CA GLY A 343 -5.01 19.58 5.74
C GLY A 343 -5.66 18.38 6.41
N LEU A 344 -5.76 18.38 7.74
CA LEU A 344 -6.39 17.30 8.48
C LEU A 344 -7.86 17.11 8.10
N THR A 345 -8.63 18.19 7.97
CA THR A 345 -10.03 18.13 7.56
C THR A 345 -10.18 17.52 6.17
N ILE A 346 -9.38 17.95 5.20
CA ILE A 346 -9.37 17.38 3.83
C ILE A 346 -9.12 15.87 3.90
N VAL A 347 -8.11 15.45 4.66
CA VAL A 347 -7.72 14.04 4.81
C VAL A 347 -8.80 13.21 5.50
N LEU A 348 -9.44 13.72 6.55
CA LEU A 348 -10.52 13.00 7.24
C LEU A 348 -11.72 12.76 6.30
N PHE A 349 -12.13 13.78 5.55
CA PHE A 349 -13.17 13.60 4.53
C PHE A 349 -12.73 12.64 3.42
N GLN A 350 -11.47 12.73 2.98
CA GLN A 350 -10.92 11.84 1.96
C GLN A 350 -10.99 10.38 2.42
N VAL A 351 -10.58 10.08 3.65
CA VAL A 351 -10.67 8.73 4.24
C VAL A 351 -12.12 8.29 4.34
N PHE A 352 -13.01 9.14 4.86
CA PHE A 352 -14.44 8.85 4.98
C PHE A 352 -15.08 8.47 3.63
N PHE A 353 -14.89 9.30 2.59
CA PHE A 353 -15.44 9.01 1.26
C PHE A 353 -14.80 7.77 0.64
N THR A 354 -13.52 7.50 0.89
CA THR A 354 -12.87 6.26 0.43
C THR A 354 -13.49 5.03 1.09
N LEU A 355 -13.66 5.03 2.41
CA LEU A 355 -14.32 3.95 3.16
C LEU A 355 -15.76 3.72 2.68
N LYS A 356 -16.56 4.79 2.58
CA LYS A 356 -17.93 4.72 2.03
C LYS A 356 -17.93 4.09 0.63
N SER A 357 -16.96 4.46 -0.20
CA SER A 357 -16.83 3.96 -1.56
C SER A 357 -16.44 2.48 -1.62
N ILE A 358 -15.55 2.01 -0.73
CA ILE A 358 -15.21 0.58 -0.57
C ILE A 358 -16.45 -0.22 -0.17
N LEU A 359 -17.21 0.27 0.81
CA LEU A 359 -18.42 -0.41 1.29
C LEU A 359 -19.51 -0.50 0.21
N SER A 360 -19.50 0.38 -0.79
CA SER A 360 -20.41 0.34 -1.93
C SER A 360 -20.01 -0.63 -3.06
N GLN A 361 -18.82 -1.24 -2.97
CA GLN A 361 -18.32 -2.16 -4.02
C GLN A 361 -18.99 -3.54 -3.97
N PRO A 362 -18.95 -4.30 -5.09
CA PRO A 362 -19.31 -5.71 -5.10
C PRO A 362 -18.54 -6.51 -4.05
N LYS A 363 -19.12 -7.62 -3.58
CA LYS A 363 -18.60 -8.38 -2.43
C LYS A 363 -17.12 -8.75 -2.57
N GLU A 364 -16.69 -9.32 -3.70
CA GLU A 364 -15.29 -9.71 -3.91
C GLU A 364 -14.34 -8.51 -3.82
N THR A 365 -14.60 -7.45 -4.59
CA THR A 365 -13.78 -6.23 -4.59
C THR A 365 -13.77 -5.56 -3.22
N LYS A 366 -14.92 -5.49 -2.53
CA LYS A 366 -15.04 -4.95 -1.18
C LYS A 366 -14.14 -5.70 -0.20
N LEU A 367 -14.23 -7.02 -0.17
CA LEU A 367 -13.43 -7.85 0.73
C LEU A 367 -11.93 -7.71 0.43
N MET A 368 -11.55 -7.70 -0.85
CA MET A 368 -10.16 -7.49 -1.27
C MET A 368 -9.62 -6.14 -0.79
N LEU A 369 -10.37 -5.06 -1.03
CA LEU A 369 -9.93 -3.71 -0.65
C LEU A 369 -9.86 -3.54 0.87
N ILE A 370 -10.80 -4.11 1.63
CA ILE A 370 -10.73 -4.11 3.10
C ILE A 370 -9.50 -4.91 3.58
N GLY A 371 -9.23 -6.07 2.98
CA GLY A 371 -8.06 -6.88 3.30
C GLY A 371 -6.74 -6.13 3.11
N ILE A 372 -6.60 -5.36 2.03
CA ILE A 372 -5.43 -4.50 1.78
C ILE A 372 -5.41 -3.31 2.75
N LEU A 373 -6.58 -2.74 3.08
CA LEU A 373 -6.68 -1.54 3.91
C LEU A 373 -6.33 -1.78 5.39
N ILE A 374 -6.68 -2.94 5.95
CA ILE A 374 -6.41 -3.27 7.37
C ILE A 374 -4.94 -3.02 7.76
N PRO A 375 -3.92 -3.66 7.14
CA PRO A 375 -2.52 -3.48 7.53
C PRO A 375 -2.04 -2.04 7.30
N ILE A 376 -2.55 -1.38 6.26
CA ILE A 376 -2.21 0.00 5.92
C ILE A 376 -2.73 0.99 6.99
N ILE A 377 -3.98 0.82 7.44
CA ILE A 377 -4.58 1.68 8.46
C ILE A 377 -3.89 1.47 9.80
N ILE A 378 -3.60 0.22 10.18
CA ILE A 378 -2.86 -0.06 11.42
C ILE A 378 -1.50 0.61 11.38
N ASN A 379 -0.77 0.47 10.26
CA ASN A 379 0.48 1.18 10.08
C ASN A 379 0.30 2.70 10.13
N SER A 380 -0.82 3.24 9.68
CA SER A 380 -1.10 4.70 9.74
C SER A 380 -1.31 5.24 11.15
N PHE A 381 -1.74 4.41 12.09
CA PHE A 381 -1.80 4.79 13.51
C PHE A 381 -0.46 4.62 14.24
N THR A 382 0.49 3.90 13.65
CA THR A 382 1.74 3.51 14.32
C THR A 382 3.02 3.90 13.58
N GLU A 383 2.98 4.43 12.37
CA GLU A 383 4.16 4.79 11.57
C GLU A 383 3.78 5.86 10.50
N PHE A 384 4.50 5.87 9.36
CA PHE A 384 4.31 6.77 8.23
C PHE A 384 2.90 6.69 7.62
N GLY A 385 2.39 5.48 7.39
CA GLY A 385 1.06 5.21 6.82
C GLY A 385 0.73 5.93 5.51
N ILE A 386 -0.52 6.35 5.36
CA ILE A 386 -1.11 6.76 4.07
C ILE A 386 -0.94 8.23 3.65
N PHE A 387 -0.49 9.10 4.55
CA PHE A 387 -0.23 10.53 4.31
C PHE A 387 1.09 11.00 4.96
N GLY A 388 2.00 10.09 5.28
CA GLY A 388 3.34 10.41 5.77
C GLY A 388 4.36 10.60 4.64
N GLU A 389 5.64 10.48 4.97
CA GLU A 389 6.72 10.46 3.98
C GLU A 389 6.48 9.37 2.93
N SER A 390 6.96 9.60 1.70
CA SER A 390 6.68 8.74 0.55
C SER A 390 7.08 7.27 0.80
N ASN A 391 6.09 6.43 1.03
CA ASN A 391 6.23 4.98 1.24
C ASN A 391 5.23 4.18 0.37
N TYR A 392 5.36 2.84 0.32
CA TYR A 392 4.47 2.00 -0.48
C TYR A 392 3.07 1.82 0.12
N GLY A 393 2.86 2.10 1.41
CA GLY A 393 1.53 2.22 2.00
C GLY A 393 0.70 3.29 1.31
N ILE A 394 1.32 4.43 0.96
CA ILE A 394 0.70 5.47 0.13
C ILE A 394 0.34 4.94 -1.26
N LEU A 395 1.26 4.21 -1.92
CA LEU A 395 0.99 3.60 -3.22
C LEU A 395 -0.23 2.66 -3.16
N PHE A 396 -0.28 1.77 -2.17
CA PHE A 396 -1.39 0.83 -2.01
C PHE A 396 -2.71 1.55 -1.71
N TYR A 397 -2.66 2.61 -0.90
CA TYR A 397 -3.82 3.46 -0.65
C TYR A 397 -4.33 4.15 -1.93
N GLN A 398 -3.42 4.68 -2.76
CA GLN A 398 -3.79 5.28 -4.05
C GLN A 398 -4.36 4.23 -5.02
N ILE A 399 -3.86 3.00 -5.02
CA ILE A 399 -4.46 1.88 -5.76
C ILE A 399 -5.89 1.61 -5.29
N ILE A 400 -6.16 1.67 -3.98
CA ILE A 400 -7.52 1.54 -3.42
C ILE A 400 -8.42 2.67 -3.92
N ILE A 401 -7.96 3.93 -3.85
CA ILE A 401 -8.71 5.10 -4.32
C ILE A 401 -9.17 4.90 -5.77
N PHE A 402 -8.26 4.54 -6.67
CA PHE A 402 -8.62 4.36 -8.07
C PHE A 402 -9.45 3.10 -8.32
N SER A 403 -9.28 2.06 -7.51
CA SER A 403 -10.06 0.81 -7.60
C SER A 403 -11.54 1.02 -7.30
N VAL A 404 -11.88 1.98 -6.43
CA VAL A 404 -13.27 2.35 -6.10
C VAL A 404 -13.83 3.46 -6.99
N THR A 405 -12.96 4.20 -7.66
CA THR A 405 -13.33 5.34 -8.51
C THR A 405 -13.66 4.88 -9.92
N LEU A 406 -12.80 4.07 -10.53
CA LEU A 406 -12.93 3.67 -11.93
C LEU A 406 -13.99 2.57 -12.08
N LYS A 407 -15.03 2.85 -12.86
CA LYS A 407 -16.10 1.91 -13.20
C LYS A 407 -16.21 1.78 -14.71
N ASN A 408 -16.68 0.63 -15.17
CA ASN A 408 -17.00 0.39 -16.58
C ASN A 408 -18.20 1.26 -16.99
N SER A 409 -18.07 2.03 -18.08
CA SER A 409 -19.20 2.71 -18.72
C SER A 409 -19.93 1.72 -19.61
N ASN A 410 -21.25 1.66 -19.50
CA ASN A 410 -22.09 0.93 -20.45
C ASN A 410 -22.24 1.68 -21.78
N TYR A 411 -21.89 2.97 -21.80
CA TYR A 411 -22.05 3.83 -22.97
C TYR A 411 -20.69 4.10 -23.61
N LEU A 412 -20.56 3.68 -24.87
CA LEU A 412 -19.45 4.01 -25.74
C LEU A 412 -19.82 5.18 -26.64
N THR A 413 -18.93 6.16 -26.75
CA THR A 413 -19.07 7.25 -27.72
C THR A 413 -19.04 6.71 -29.16
N ARG A 414 -19.58 7.47 -30.13
CA ARG A 414 -19.59 7.06 -31.55
C ARG A 414 -18.19 6.72 -32.06
N LEU A 415 -17.19 7.53 -31.72
CA LEU A 415 -15.80 7.28 -32.08
C LEU A 415 -15.26 5.98 -31.46
N GLN A 416 -15.56 5.73 -30.19
CA GLN A 416 -15.16 4.49 -29.53
C GLN A 416 -15.83 3.25 -30.16
N LYS A 417 -17.12 3.34 -30.54
CA LYS A 417 -17.81 2.26 -31.26
C LYS A 417 -17.14 1.97 -32.61
N ILE A 418 -16.78 3.01 -33.38
CA ILE A 418 -16.09 2.86 -34.67
C ILE A 418 -14.71 2.21 -34.49
N VAL A 419 -13.91 2.70 -33.53
CA VAL A 419 -12.58 2.14 -33.24
C VAL A 419 -12.68 0.69 -32.76
N LEU A 420 -13.65 0.38 -31.90
CA LEU A 420 -13.88 -0.97 -31.41
C LEU A 420 -14.33 -1.89 -32.55
N LYS A 421 -15.23 -1.46 -33.43
CA LYS A 421 -15.67 -2.23 -34.62
C LYS A 421 -14.50 -2.59 -35.52
N ARG A 422 -13.56 -1.66 -35.70
CA ARG A 422 -12.36 -1.91 -36.52
C ARG A 422 -11.38 -2.89 -35.88
N LYS A 423 -11.24 -2.88 -34.55
CA LYS A 423 -10.22 -3.67 -33.84
C LYS A 423 -10.72 -5.01 -33.28
N ARG A 424 -11.98 -5.06 -32.85
CA ARG A 424 -12.65 -6.19 -32.20
C ARG A 424 -14.10 -6.28 -32.70
N PRO A 425 -14.32 -6.64 -33.99
CA PRO A 425 -15.67 -6.81 -34.54
C PRO A 425 -16.47 -7.87 -33.78
N ASP A 426 -15.78 -8.87 -33.22
CA ASP A 426 -16.34 -9.95 -32.38
C ASP A 426 -17.17 -9.42 -31.20
N LEU A 427 -16.75 -8.32 -30.56
CA LEU A 427 -17.44 -7.77 -29.40
C LEU A 427 -18.73 -7.00 -29.73
N ILE A 428 -18.94 -6.65 -31.00
CA ILE A 428 -20.13 -5.91 -31.46
C ILE A 428 -21.17 -6.85 -32.06
N GLU A 429 -20.75 -7.93 -32.71
CA GLU A 429 -21.65 -8.95 -33.26
C GLU A 429 -22.35 -9.74 -32.14
N GLU A 430 -21.64 -10.05 -31.04
CA GLU A 430 -22.22 -10.72 -29.87
C GLU A 430 -23.13 -9.81 -29.02
N ASN A 431 -22.96 -8.48 -29.08
CA ASN A 431 -23.74 -7.50 -28.31
C ASN A 431 -24.66 -6.65 -29.20
N SER A 432 -25.40 -7.27 -30.11
CA SER A 432 -26.42 -6.59 -30.94
C SER A 432 -27.63 -6.02 -30.15
N ILE A 433 -27.45 -5.78 -28.85
CA ILE A 433 -28.33 -5.02 -27.95
C ILE A 433 -27.45 -4.14 -27.03
N LEU A 434 -26.87 -3.05 -27.56
CA LEU A 434 -26.19 -1.99 -26.78
C LEU A 434 -26.58 -0.57 -27.21
#